data_AF-A0A1D1W1F3-F1
#
_entry.id   AF-A0A1D1W1F3-F1
#
_cell.length_a   1.000
_cell.length_b   1.000
_cell.length_c   1.000
_cell.angle_alpha   90.00
_cell.angle_beta   90.00
_cell.angle_gamma   90.00
#
_symmetry.space_group_name_H-M   'P 1'
#
loop_
_entity.id
_entity.type
_entity.pdbx_description
1 polymer ?
#
loop_
_entity_poly.entity_id
_entity_poly.type
_entity_poly.pdbx_seq_one_letter_code
_entity_poly.pdbx_strand_id
1 'polypeptide(L)'
;MGDDSPVISSAYPVLVRPAFEKVNQNFKEPNSSVKECLSKVESAYPGWTYDFVMQLVKAAELPVTSLNESILRLESSVVSEAYRVNRSEDTFTDLNRKSANLKKILSRIPEEISDRRVFLETIKEIASAIKKLLDCVHEVSEYIPSQSGKQVQ
;
A
#
# COMPACT_ATOMS: atom_id res chain seq x y z
N MET A 1 -5.21 -21.49 9.95
CA MET A 1 -6.39 -20.86 9.31
C MET A 1 -6.01 -19.41 9.15
N GLY A 2 -5.79 -19.00 7.89
CA GLY A 2 -5.13 -17.75 7.56
C GLY A 2 -5.94 -16.55 8.03
N ASP A 3 -5.33 -15.73 8.87
CA ASP A 3 -5.70 -14.33 8.94
C ASP A 3 -5.30 -13.72 7.59
N ASP A 4 -6.18 -13.79 6.60
CA ASP A 4 -6.11 -12.97 5.38
C ASP A 4 -6.45 -11.53 5.74
N SER A 5 -5.69 -10.97 6.68
CA SER A 5 -5.78 -9.56 7.02
C SER A 5 -5.11 -8.78 5.88
N PRO A 6 -5.76 -7.76 5.28
CA PRO A 6 -5.14 -6.89 4.27
C PRO A 6 -3.79 -6.32 4.73
N VAL A 7 -3.60 -6.19 6.04
CA VAL A 7 -2.38 -5.70 6.65
C VAL A 7 -1.22 -6.70 6.50
N ILE A 8 -1.50 -7.99 6.60
CA ILE A 8 -0.51 -9.06 6.40
C ILE A 8 0.03 -8.99 4.96
N SER A 9 -0.85 -8.87 3.97
CA SER A 9 -0.46 -8.72 2.56
C SER A 9 0.28 -7.42 2.26
N SER A 10 0.06 -6.36 3.05
CA SER A 10 0.72 -5.06 2.88
C SER A 10 2.11 -4.98 3.53
N ALA A 11 2.46 -5.89 4.45
CA ALA A 11 3.73 -5.82 5.17
C ALA A 11 4.95 -5.89 4.23
N TYR A 12 4.92 -6.78 3.23
CA TYR A 12 6.00 -6.90 2.26
C TYR A 12 6.13 -5.67 1.34
N PRO A 13 5.09 -5.23 0.60
CA PRO A 13 5.21 -4.11 -0.32
C PRO A 13 5.45 -2.76 0.38
N VAL A 14 4.98 -2.57 1.61
CA VAL A 14 5.05 -1.28 2.32
C VAL A 14 6.30 -1.15 3.19
N LEU A 15 6.70 -2.22 3.90
CA LEU A 15 7.80 -2.15 4.87
C LEU A 15 9.09 -2.73 4.30
N VAL A 16 9.02 -3.99 3.86
CA VAL A 16 10.21 -4.77 3.53
C VAL A 16 10.80 -4.33 2.20
N ARG A 17 9.98 -4.20 1.15
CA ARG A 17 10.47 -3.83 -0.18
C ARG A 17 11.18 -2.46 -0.18
N PRO A 18 10.62 -1.37 0.36
CA PRO A 18 11.31 -0.07 0.37
C PRO A 18 12.57 -0.06 1.25
N ALA A 19 12.57 -0.81 2.37
CA ALA A 19 13.74 -0.96 3.21
C ALA A 19 14.88 -1.65 2.46
N PHE A 20 14.60 -2.74 1.74
CA PHE A 20 15.59 -3.42 0.91
C PHE A 20 16.05 -2.58 -0.28
N GLU A 21 15.18 -1.81 -0.92
CA GLU A 21 15.57 -0.88 -1.99
C GLU A 21 16.57 0.18 -1.47
N LYS A 22 16.33 0.75 -0.28
CA LYS A 22 17.29 1.66 0.39
C LYS A 22 18.59 0.98 0.76
N VAL A 23 18.53 -0.23 1.30
CA VAL A 23 19.72 -0.99 1.71
C VAL A 23 20.56 -1.39 0.49
N ASN A 24 19.92 -1.80 -0.61
CA ASN A 24 20.60 -2.16 -1.86
C ASN A 24 21.33 -0.98 -2.51
N GLN A 25 20.86 0.26 -2.33
CA GLN A 25 21.59 1.46 -2.80
C GLN A 25 22.94 1.63 -2.11
N ASN A 26 23.13 1.08 -0.91
CA ASN A 26 24.38 1.17 -0.15
C ASN A 26 25.39 0.07 -0.49
N PHE A 27 24.96 -0.99 -1.19
CA PHE A 27 25.84 -2.07 -1.62
C PHE A 27 26.41 -1.80 -3.00
N LYS A 28 27.72 -2.08 -3.20
CA LYS A 28 28.39 -1.93 -4.51
C LYS A 28 27.84 -2.88 -5.57
N GLU A 29 27.28 -4.02 -5.15
CA GLU A 29 26.57 -4.96 -6.00
C GLU A 29 25.17 -5.19 -5.44
N PRO A 30 24.10 -5.02 -6.25
CA PRO A 30 22.73 -5.22 -5.78
C PRO A 30 22.50 -6.69 -5.45
N ASN A 31 22.18 -6.99 -4.19
CA ASN A 31 21.94 -8.34 -3.73
C ASN A 31 20.48 -8.75 -4.04
N SER A 32 20.19 -8.97 -5.33
CA SER A 32 18.84 -9.32 -5.83
C SER A 32 18.30 -10.62 -5.21
N SER A 33 19.19 -11.52 -4.79
CA SER A 33 18.87 -12.82 -4.20
C SER A 33 17.98 -12.72 -2.96
N VAL A 34 18.22 -11.73 -2.07
CA VAL A 34 17.45 -11.62 -0.81
C VAL A 34 16.01 -11.18 -1.07
N LYS A 35 15.81 -10.20 -1.97
CA LYS A 35 14.47 -9.74 -2.38
C LYS A 35 13.67 -10.87 -3.02
N GLU A 36 14.30 -11.64 -3.91
CA GLU A 36 13.65 -12.79 -4.55
C GLU A 36 13.31 -13.90 -3.57
N CYS A 37 14.22 -14.21 -2.63
CA CYS A 37 13.98 -15.23 -1.61
C CYS A 37 12.80 -14.83 -0.71
N LEU A 38 12.77 -13.59 -0.22
CA LEU A 38 11.68 -13.10 0.63
C LEU A 38 10.35 -13.09 -0.11
N SER A 39 10.35 -12.65 -1.37
CA SER A 39 9.15 -12.70 -2.21
C SER A 39 8.63 -14.14 -2.40
N LYS A 40 9.54 -15.11 -2.59
CA LYS A 40 9.18 -16.53 -2.72
C LYS A 40 8.64 -17.11 -1.41
N VAL A 41 9.26 -16.76 -0.28
CA VAL A 41 8.82 -17.22 1.05
C VAL A 41 7.44 -16.65 1.38
N GLU A 42 7.19 -15.36 1.14
CA GLU A 42 5.87 -14.75 1.34
C GLU A 42 4.81 -15.39 0.44
N SER A 43 5.17 -15.72 -0.81
CA SER A 43 4.25 -16.38 -1.74
C SER A 43 3.91 -17.82 -1.31
N ALA A 44 4.86 -18.53 -0.68
CA ALA A 44 4.65 -19.89 -0.17
C ALA A 44 3.96 -19.90 1.20
N TYR A 45 4.19 -18.88 2.02
CA TYR A 45 3.68 -18.74 3.38
C TYR A 45 3.21 -17.29 3.62
N PRO A 46 1.98 -16.93 3.20
CA PRO A 46 1.43 -15.60 3.41
C PRO A 46 1.44 -15.22 4.90
N GLY A 47 1.92 -14.01 5.22
CA GLY A 47 2.07 -13.54 6.59
C GLY A 47 3.42 -13.77 7.22
N TRP A 48 4.30 -14.56 6.60
CA TRP A 48 5.65 -14.75 7.08
C TRP A 48 6.40 -13.42 7.24
N THR A 49 6.25 -12.50 6.28
CA THR A 49 6.91 -11.19 6.32
C THR A 49 6.41 -10.34 7.47
N TYR A 50 5.10 -10.36 7.75
CA TYR A 50 4.52 -9.65 8.87
C TYR A 50 5.09 -10.17 10.20
N ASP A 51 5.09 -11.49 10.38
CA ASP A 51 5.63 -12.13 11.59
C ASP A 51 7.12 -11.85 11.75
N PHE A 52 7.89 -11.95 10.67
CA PHE A 52 9.32 -11.65 10.67
C PHE A 52 9.60 -10.22 11.14
N VAL A 53 8.90 -9.23 10.58
CA VAL A 53 9.04 -7.82 10.99
C VAL A 53 8.62 -7.62 12.45
N MET A 54 7.52 -8.25 12.87
CA MET A 54 7.07 -8.16 14.26
C MET A 54 8.10 -8.74 15.25
N GLN A 55 8.73 -9.85 14.91
CA GLN A 55 9.79 -10.42 15.75
C GLN A 55 11.05 -9.54 15.78
N LEU A 56 11.41 -8.89 14.67
CA LEU A 56 12.51 -7.93 14.66
C LEU A 56 12.22 -6.70 15.53
N VAL A 57 11.01 -6.14 15.44
CA VAL A 57 10.58 -5.01 16.27
C VAL A 57 10.68 -5.35 17.76
N LYS A 58 10.24 -6.56 18.14
CA LYS A 58 10.37 -7.06 19.52
C LYS A 58 11.83 -7.24 19.95
N ALA A 59 12.65 -7.87 19.10
CA ALA A 59 14.06 -8.12 19.39
C ALA A 59 14.90 -6.84 19.50
N ALA A 60 14.52 -5.79 18.76
CA ALA A 60 15.18 -4.49 18.78
C ALA A 60 14.59 -3.52 19.83
N GLU A 61 13.62 -3.96 20.63
CA GLU A 61 12.93 -3.15 21.66
C GLU A 61 12.40 -1.81 21.13
N LEU A 62 11.94 -1.79 19.88
CA LEU A 62 11.44 -0.56 19.27
C LEU A 62 10.08 -0.17 19.87
N PRO A 63 9.81 1.12 20.09
CA PRO A 63 8.56 1.61 20.67
C PRO A 63 7.40 1.61 19.66
N VAL A 64 7.26 0.55 18.86
CA VAL A 64 6.19 0.40 17.87
C VAL A 64 5.02 -0.32 18.54
N THR A 65 3.97 0.44 18.86
CA THR A 65 2.77 -0.06 19.54
C THR A 65 1.84 -0.84 18.60
N SER A 66 1.80 -0.47 17.32
CA SER A 66 0.94 -1.08 16.31
C SER A 66 1.60 -1.06 14.93
N LEU A 67 1.85 -2.25 14.39
CA LEU A 67 2.34 -2.38 13.02
C LEU A 67 1.27 -1.96 12.01
N ASN A 68 -0.01 -2.14 12.34
CA ASN A 68 -1.13 -1.75 11.48
C ASN A 68 -1.18 -0.24 11.28
N GLU A 69 -1.04 0.54 12.36
CA GLU A 69 -0.96 2.01 12.27
C GLU A 69 0.28 2.46 11.52
N SER A 70 1.42 1.78 11.75
CA SER A 70 2.68 2.09 11.07
C SER A 70 2.58 1.84 9.56
N ILE A 71 1.99 0.71 9.15
CA ILE A 71 1.72 0.41 7.74
C ILE A 71 0.80 1.48 7.15
N LEU A 72 -0.33 1.78 7.80
CA LEU A 72 -1.28 2.78 7.30
C LEU A 72 -0.65 4.16 7.13
N ARG A 73 0.18 4.60 8.08
CA ARG A 73 0.94 5.86 8.01
C ARG A 73 1.90 5.87 6.82
N LEU A 74 2.57 4.74 6.56
CA LEU A 74 3.58 4.62 5.50
C LEU A 74 2.98 4.44 4.09
N GLU A 75 1.73 3.98 3.95
CA GLU A 75 1.05 3.76 2.65
C GLU A 75 1.03 5.00 1.73
N SER A 76 1.05 6.21 2.30
CA SER A 76 1.14 7.45 1.52
C SER A 76 2.53 7.74 0.93
N SER A 77 3.57 7.24 1.58
CA SER A 77 4.98 7.48 1.22
C SER A 77 5.50 6.45 0.22
N VAL A 78 4.87 5.28 0.17
CA VAL A 78 5.19 4.21 -0.77
C VAL A 78 4.45 4.48 -2.08
N VAL A 79 5.09 5.27 -2.96
CA VAL A 79 4.72 5.32 -4.37
C VAL A 79 5.17 4.00 -5.00
N SER A 80 4.37 2.95 -4.81
CA SER A 80 4.62 1.68 -5.48
C SER A 80 4.33 1.85 -6.96
N GLU A 81 5.38 1.99 -7.77
CA GLU A 81 5.26 1.92 -9.23
C GLU A 81 4.57 0.63 -9.70
N ALA A 82 4.60 -0.43 -8.88
CA ALA A 82 3.91 -1.68 -9.19
C ALA A 82 2.38 -1.54 -9.21
N TYR A 83 1.81 -0.52 -8.56
CA TYR A 83 0.37 -0.24 -8.59
C TYR A 83 0.00 0.93 -9.51
N ARG A 84 0.98 1.54 -10.19
CA ARG A 84 0.74 2.62 -11.14
C ARG A 84 0.38 2.01 -12.49
N VAL A 85 -0.71 2.49 -13.10
CA VAL A 85 -1.02 2.12 -14.48
C VAL A 85 -0.05 2.86 -15.40
N ASN A 86 0.78 2.13 -16.14
CA ASN A 86 1.78 2.66 -17.08
C ASN A 86 1.17 3.05 -18.43
N ARG A 87 0.10 3.86 -18.37
CA ARG A 87 -0.64 4.38 -19.52
C ARG A 87 -0.63 5.89 -19.47
N SER A 88 -0.34 6.51 -20.62
CA SER A 88 -0.14 7.96 -20.72
C SER A 88 -1.44 8.72 -20.96
N GLU A 89 -2.54 8.03 -21.26
CA GLU A 89 -3.82 8.68 -21.51
C GLU A 89 -4.36 9.32 -20.22
N ASP A 90 -5.04 10.47 -20.38
CA ASP A 90 -5.46 11.32 -19.27
C ASP A 90 -6.33 10.58 -18.26
N THR A 91 -7.22 9.69 -18.72
CA THR A 91 -8.10 8.89 -17.86
C THR A 91 -7.33 7.98 -16.90
N PHE A 92 -6.23 7.37 -17.36
CA PHE A 92 -5.38 6.52 -16.51
C PHE A 92 -4.47 7.34 -15.60
N THR A 93 -4.01 8.50 -16.07
CA THR A 93 -3.26 9.45 -15.25
C THR A 93 -4.12 9.98 -14.10
N ASP A 94 -5.39 10.28 -14.37
CA ASP A 94 -6.36 10.72 -13.38
C ASP A 94 -6.72 9.63 -12.37
N LEU A 95 -6.85 8.38 -12.81
CA LEU A 95 -7.03 7.23 -11.93
C LEU A 95 -5.86 7.10 -10.94
N ASN A 96 -4.63 7.15 -11.45
CA ASN A 96 -3.42 7.09 -10.63
C ASN A 96 -3.40 8.24 -9.60
N ARG A 97 -3.72 9.47 -10.01
CA ARG A 97 -3.76 10.65 -9.15
C ARG A 97 -4.82 10.53 -8.05
N LYS A 98 -6.04 10.12 -8.40
CA LYS A 98 -7.16 9.98 -7.45
C LYS A 98 -6.92 8.85 -6.45
N SER A 99 -6.36 7.73 -6.92
CA SER A 99 -5.96 6.61 -6.05
C SER A 99 -4.87 7.03 -5.05
N ALA A 100 -3.82 7.72 -5.52
CA ALA A 100 -2.78 8.25 -4.65
C ALA A 100 -3.34 9.25 -3.63
N ASN A 101 -4.27 10.12 -4.03
CA ASN A 101 -4.91 11.07 -3.13
C ASN A 101 -5.74 10.36 -2.04
N LEU A 102 -6.52 9.34 -2.38
CA LEU A 102 -7.28 8.57 -1.39
C LEU A 102 -6.35 7.90 -0.38
N LYS A 103 -5.28 7.23 -0.84
CA LYS A 103 -4.28 6.63 0.06
C LYS A 103 -3.65 7.65 1.01
N LYS A 104 -3.37 8.86 0.51
CA LYS A 104 -2.81 9.96 1.32
C LYS A 104 -3.78 10.47 2.39
N ILE A 105 -5.09 10.47 2.12
CA ILE A 105 -6.08 10.86 3.13
C ILE A 105 -6.19 9.74 4.19
N LEU A 106 -6.28 8.48 3.75
CA LEU A 106 -6.37 7.33 4.66
C LEU A 106 -5.15 7.20 5.58
N SER A 107 -3.95 7.56 5.10
CA SER A 107 -2.74 7.48 5.91
C SER A 107 -2.69 8.48 7.07
N ARG A 108 -3.56 9.50 7.09
CA ARG A 108 -3.66 10.50 8.16
C ARG A 108 -4.56 10.06 9.32
N ILE A 109 -5.29 8.95 9.17
CA ILE A 109 -6.21 8.44 10.19
C ILE A 109 -5.51 8.26 11.55
N PRO A 110 -4.31 7.66 11.64
CA PRO A 110 -3.65 7.47 12.94
C PRO A 110 -3.39 8.79 13.70
N GLU A 111 -3.12 9.89 12.99
CA GLU A 111 -2.88 11.21 13.59
C GLU A 111 -4.18 11.95 13.94
N GLU A 112 -5.24 11.73 13.16
CA GLU A 112 -6.45 12.55 13.22
C GLU A 112 -7.57 11.92 14.06
N ILE A 113 -7.52 10.60 14.29
CA ILE A 113 -8.58 9.85 15.01
C ILE A 113 -8.76 10.29 16.47
N SER A 114 -7.73 10.86 17.10
CA SER A 114 -7.80 11.33 18.49
C SER A 114 -8.59 12.64 18.65
N ASP A 115 -8.62 13.49 17.62
CA ASP A 115 -9.42 14.72 17.63
C ASP A 115 -10.72 14.49 16.86
N ARG A 116 -11.83 14.40 17.61
CA ARG A 116 -13.16 14.15 17.05
C ARG A 116 -13.55 15.14 15.95
N ARG A 117 -13.21 16.42 16.09
CA ARG A 117 -13.60 17.46 15.12
C ARG A 117 -12.80 17.29 13.83
N VAL A 118 -11.50 17.10 13.94
CA VAL A 118 -10.62 16.87 12.78
C VAL A 118 -11.03 15.58 12.08
N PHE A 119 -11.23 14.50 12.83
CA PHE A 119 -11.62 13.20 12.27
C PHE A 119 -12.95 13.25 11.48
N LEU A 120 -13.93 14.03 11.93
CA LEU A 120 -15.18 14.22 11.18
C LEU A 120 -14.97 14.92 9.84
N GLU A 121 -14.02 15.85 9.74
CA GLU A 121 -13.63 16.45 8.46
C GLU A 121 -12.87 15.44 7.60
N THR A 122 -11.97 14.65 8.18
CA THR A 122 -11.27 13.54 7.49
C THR A 122 -12.26 12.55 6.89
N ILE A 123 -13.33 12.17 7.61
CA ILE A 123 -14.38 11.28 7.07
C ILE A 123 -15.06 11.88 5.83
N LYS A 124 -15.34 13.20 5.83
CA LYS A 124 -15.91 13.88 4.66
C LYS A 124 -14.93 13.90 3.49
N GLU A 125 -13.65 14.15 3.76
CA GLU A 125 -12.58 14.09 2.76
C GLU A 125 -12.49 12.69 2.14
N ILE A 126 -12.51 11.63 2.95
CA ILE A 126 -12.51 10.23 2.52
C ILE A 126 -13.71 9.95 1.62
N ALA A 127 -14.93 10.30 2.06
CA ALA A 127 -16.14 10.07 1.27
C ALA A 127 -16.09 10.77 -0.11
N SER A 128 -15.60 12.03 -0.13
CA SER A 128 -15.40 12.79 -1.37
C SER A 128 -14.36 12.14 -2.29
N ALA A 129 -13.24 11.68 -1.73
CA ALA A 129 -12.17 11.03 -2.49
C ALA A 129 -12.60 9.66 -3.04
N ILE A 130 -13.32 8.85 -2.26
CA ILE A 130 -13.90 7.58 -2.71
C ILE A 130 -14.83 7.81 -3.90
N LYS A 131 -15.77 8.76 -3.78
CA LYS A 131 -16.70 9.09 -4.87
C LYS A 131 -15.93 9.46 -6.14
N LYS A 132 -14.99 10.41 -6.05
CA LYS A 132 -14.18 10.85 -7.19
C LYS A 132 -13.37 9.73 -7.84
N LEU A 133 -12.88 8.77 -7.04
CA LEU A 133 -12.14 7.62 -7.53
C LEU A 133 -13.06 6.64 -8.26
N LEU A 134 -14.24 6.34 -7.69
CA LEU A 134 -15.24 5.48 -8.32
C LEU A 134 -15.75 6.06 -9.65
N ASP A 135 -16.00 7.37 -9.71
CA ASP A 135 -16.36 8.07 -10.95
C ASP A 135 -15.27 7.87 -12.02
N CYS A 136 -14.00 8.00 -11.64
CA CYS A 136 -12.87 7.80 -12.57
C CYS A 136 -12.69 6.33 -13.00
N VAL A 137 -12.93 5.37 -12.10
CA VAL A 137 -12.94 3.94 -12.46
C VAL A 137 -14.04 3.65 -13.49
N HIS A 138 -15.21 4.28 -13.36
CA HIS A 138 -16.28 4.16 -14.33
C HIS A 138 -15.87 4.71 -15.71
N GLU A 139 -15.28 5.91 -15.76
CA GLU A 139 -14.73 6.50 -17.00
C GLU A 139 -13.70 5.59 -17.66
N VAL A 140 -12.76 5.01 -16.90
CA VAL A 140 -11.78 4.05 -17.42
C VAL A 140 -12.46 2.78 -17.96
N SER A 141 -13.49 2.28 -17.29
CA SER A 141 -14.24 1.09 -17.69
C SER A 141 -15.00 1.29 -19.00
N GLU A 142 -15.50 2.50 -19.25
CA GLU A 142 -16.11 2.88 -20.53
C GLU A 142 -15.06 3.10 -21.63
N TYR A 143 -13.89 3.63 -21.26
CA TYR A 143 -12.78 3.89 -22.19
C TYR A 143 -12.16 2.61 -22.77
N ILE A 144 -12.14 1.49 -22.04
CA ILE A 144 -11.56 0.23 -22.50
C ILE A 144 -12.60 -0.54 -23.35
N PRO A 145 -12.46 -0.62 -24.70
CA PRO A 145 -13.52 -1.11 -25.58
C PRO A 145 -13.66 -2.64 -25.64
N SER A 146 -13.10 -3.40 -24.69
CA SER A 146 -13.04 -4.87 -24.80
C SER A 146 -13.00 -5.51 -23.42
N GLN A 147 -13.62 -6.68 -23.28
CA GLN A 147 -13.74 -7.51 -22.06
C GLN A 147 -12.39 -7.99 -21.46
N SER A 148 -11.27 -7.34 -21.74
CA SER A 148 -9.97 -7.63 -21.15
C SER A 148 -9.89 -7.01 -19.74
N GLY A 149 -10.54 -7.65 -18.77
CA GLY A 149 -10.40 -7.30 -17.35
C GLY A 149 -11.70 -7.15 -16.55
N LYS A 150 -12.88 -7.36 -17.16
CA LYS A 150 -14.18 -7.23 -16.44
C LYS A 150 -14.47 -8.36 -15.45
N GLN A 151 -13.69 -9.44 -15.44
CA GLN A 151 -13.81 -10.52 -14.46
C GLN A 151 -12.42 -10.93 -13.98
N VAL A 152 -11.99 -10.37 -12.85
CA VAL A 152 -11.10 -11.09 -11.95
C VAL A 152 -12.05 -11.91 -11.06
N GLN A 153 -12.21 -13.20 -11.38
CA GLN A 153 -12.90 -14.17 -10.52
C GLN A 153 -12.04 -14.48 -9.30
#